data_AF-A0A2N2JKM3-F1
#
_entry.id   AF-A0A2N2JKM3-F1
#
_cell.length_a   1.000
_cell.length_b   1.000
_cell.length_c   1.000
_cell.angle_alpha   90.00
_cell.angle_beta   90.00
_cell.angle_gamma   90.00
#
_symmetry.space_group_name_H-M   'P 1'
#
loop_
_entity.id
_entity.type
_entity.pdbx_description
1 polymer ?
#
loop_
_entity_poly.entity_id
_entity_poly.type
_entity_poly.pdbx_seq_one_letter_code
_entity_poly.pdbx_strand_id
1 'polypeptide(L)'
;MTTDGGGWTLVSRHFGAVGMQDTAAVGTLSGPTQTSGAKLSDAVINALRPDYDTAVFRFSCSAGAPSYFQQSLAFQATGAGTDALLRCSNAWDAASWYLATQYVSHFGLNNYLQDGNCGVYQIWDYGGSGCYPDGVGTTYVKGPIVGVTPLTGGRVIGDPARWGDGTYAASCNDYLNPGAGYVYFGAIGDGVYAIDPDGDGTPFEAYCDMTADSGGWTLLATLQSTDSGGTANWPSWAAEWWTIPHGSPPDPTVAFSNQDTRLFRPLISPTSIVRASSPAAAVSRYHFNMTQADWDLWDTTRTVAAVRLIGPFGSPTSTLVSTSASLSGAVTAGLNGHWDSGYFYLGTATNGGDTDGEDLGARYHVSTNAPGSFGYVGDVRQSALWHLWLK
;
A
#
# COMPACT_ATOMS: atom_id res chain seq x y z
N MET A 1 -8.40 -21.36 -3.61
CA MET A 1 -7.26 -22.13 -4.17
C MET A 1 -7.72 -22.72 -5.50
N THR A 2 -7.21 -22.22 -6.62
CA THR A 2 -7.70 -22.56 -7.97
C THR A 2 -6.99 -23.79 -8.54
N THR A 3 -7.69 -24.52 -9.40
CA THR A 3 -7.33 -25.80 -10.04
C THR A 3 -6.16 -25.72 -11.04
N ASP A 4 -5.44 -24.59 -11.08
CA ASP A 4 -4.42 -24.23 -12.07
C ASP A 4 -3.02 -24.05 -11.46
N GLY A 5 -2.81 -24.59 -10.26
CA GLY A 5 -1.51 -24.63 -9.58
C GLY A 5 -1.04 -23.31 -8.98
N GLY A 6 -1.84 -22.24 -8.99
CA GLY A 6 -1.48 -20.95 -8.39
C GLY A 6 -0.31 -20.23 -9.07
N GLY A 7 0.26 -19.19 -8.43
CA GLY A 7 1.41 -18.45 -8.96
C GLY A 7 1.09 -17.45 -10.08
N TRP A 8 -0.14 -16.92 -10.09
CA TRP A 8 -0.61 -15.96 -11.08
C TRP A 8 -0.50 -14.53 -10.56
N THR A 9 0.04 -13.62 -11.36
CA THR A 9 0.08 -12.18 -11.09
C THR A 9 -1.04 -11.48 -11.84
N LEU A 10 -1.93 -10.77 -11.14
CA LEU A 10 -2.98 -9.96 -11.75
C LEU A 10 -2.34 -8.76 -12.45
N VAL A 11 -2.56 -8.62 -13.76
CA VAL A 11 -1.94 -7.56 -14.57
C VAL A 11 -2.96 -6.61 -15.19
N SER A 12 -4.23 -7.02 -15.28
CA SER A 12 -5.30 -6.16 -15.76
C SER A 12 -6.65 -6.59 -15.20
N ARG A 13 -7.47 -5.58 -14.93
CA ARG A 13 -8.88 -5.67 -14.61
C ARG A 13 -9.65 -4.78 -15.57
N HIS A 14 -10.54 -5.37 -16.34
CA HIS A 14 -11.44 -4.64 -17.21
C HIS A 14 -12.85 -4.64 -16.63
N PHE A 15 -13.39 -3.45 -16.39
CA PHE A 15 -14.75 -3.27 -15.88
C PHE A 15 -15.38 -2.05 -16.54
N GLY A 16 -16.31 -2.25 -17.46
CA GLY A 16 -17.06 -1.17 -18.12
C GLY A 16 -16.20 -0.10 -18.81
N ALA A 17 -14.94 -0.41 -19.11
CA ALA A 17 -13.93 0.58 -19.46
C ALA A 17 -13.73 0.68 -20.98
N VAL A 18 -13.97 1.87 -21.50
CA VAL A 18 -13.43 2.35 -22.78
C VAL A 18 -12.02 2.87 -22.50
N GLY A 19 -10.98 2.39 -23.21
CA GLY A 19 -9.66 3.07 -23.20
C GLY A 19 -8.47 2.38 -22.52
N MET A 20 -8.42 1.04 -22.41
CA MET A 20 -7.20 0.34 -21.95
C MET A 20 -6.11 0.13 -23.02
N GLN A 21 -6.16 0.91 -24.10
CA GLN A 21 -5.17 0.91 -25.18
C GLN A 21 -3.88 1.66 -24.81
N ASP A 22 -3.79 2.27 -23.63
CA ASP A 22 -2.61 3.03 -23.24
C ASP A 22 -1.43 2.10 -22.92
N THR A 23 -0.22 2.38 -23.39
CA THR A 23 0.98 1.63 -22.97
C THR A 23 1.37 1.86 -21.51
N ALA A 24 0.90 2.95 -20.89
CA ALA A 24 1.14 3.29 -19.50
C ALA A 24 0.22 2.51 -18.53
N ALA A 25 0.53 2.58 -17.24
CA ALA A 25 -0.34 2.04 -16.20
C ALA A 25 -1.62 2.89 -16.09
N VAL A 26 -2.76 2.25 -15.87
CA VAL A 26 -4.07 2.91 -15.76
C VAL A 26 -4.73 2.45 -14.48
N GLY A 27 -5.13 3.39 -13.61
CA GLY A 27 -5.82 3.07 -12.35
C GLY A 27 -4.97 2.28 -11.34
N THR A 28 -5.62 1.75 -10.31
CA THR A 28 -4.99 0.92 -9.26
C THR A 28 -5.58 -0.49 -9.30
N LEU A 29 -4.70 -1.49 -9.30
CA LEU A 29 -5.08 -2.90 -9.16
C LEU A 29 -5.11 -3.28 -7.67
N SER A 30 -6.29 -3.41 -7.10
CA SER A 30 -6.52 -3.85 -5.72
C SER A 30 -6.96 -5.31 -5.63
N GLY A 31 -7.48 -5.89 -6.72
CA GLY A 31 -7.81 -7.30 -6.76
C GLY A 31 -8.75 -7.69 -7.90
N PRO A 32 -9.00 -9.00 -8.07
CA PRO A 32 -9.78 -9.50 -9.21
C PRO A 32 -11.28 -9.18 -9.14
N THR A 33 -11.79 -8.85 -7.96
CA THR A 33 -13.19 -8.49 -7.72
C THR A 33 -13.45 -6.99 -7.78
N GLN A 34 -12.41 -6.16 -8.02
CA GLN A 34 -12.58 -4.70 -8.04
C GLN A 34 -13.57 -4.29 -9.15
N THR A 35 -14.32 -3.22 -8.90
CA THR A 35 -15.38 -2.68 -9.77
C THR A 35 -14.91 -1.49 -10.60
N SER A 36 -13.60 -1.30 -10.72
CA SER A 36 -12.96 -0.28 -11.54
C SER A 36 -12.00 -0.92 -12.54
N GLY A 37 -11.86 -0.29 -13.71
CA GLY A 37 -10.83 -0.67 -14.67
C GLY A 37 -9.45 -0.25 -14.18
N ALA A 38 -8.49 -1.18 -14.13
CA ALA A 38 -7.08 -0.86 -13.99
C ALA A 38 -6.17 -1.84 -14.77
N LYS A 39 -4.97 -1.40 -15.16
CA LYS A 39 -3.92 -2.25 -15.75
C LYS A 39 -2.53 -1.77 -15.36
N LEU A 40 -1.60 -2.72 -15.32
CA LEU A 40 -0.17 -2.40 -15.31
C LEU A 40 0.25 -1.87 -16.69
N SER A 41 1.38 -1.15 -16.74
CA SER A 41 1.96 -0.70 -18.01
C SER A 41 2.46 -1.89 -18.85
N ASP A 42 2.50 -1.72 -20.16
CA ASP A 42 2.99 -2.76 -21.07
C ASP A 42 4.43 -3.17 -20.72
N ALA A 43 5.26 -2.21 -20.29
CA ALA A 43 6.62 -2.46 -19.83
C ALA A 43 6.66 -3.41 -18.61
N VAL A 44 5.78 -3.18 -17.63
CA VAL A 44 5.68 -4.05 -16.44
C VAL A 44 5.14 -5.43 -16.82
N ILE A 45 4.10 -5.50 -17.64
CA ILE A 45 3.53 -6.79 -18.08
C ILE A 45 4.55 -7.62 -18.86
N ASN A 46 5.36 -6.98 -19.70
CA ASN A 46 6.45 -7.62 -20.42
C ASN A 46 7.61 -8.04 -19.51
N ALA A 47 7.96 -7.23 -18.51
CA ALA A 47 8.98 -7.59 -17.51
C ALA A 47 8.57 -8.82 -16.67
N LEU A 48 7.27 -9.03 -16.44
CA LEU A 48 6.73 -10.23 -15.79
C LEU A 48 6.82 -11.49 -16.66
N ARG A 49 7.29 -11.38 -17.92
CA ARG A 49 7.40 -12.47 -18.90
C ARG A 49 8.85 -12.60 -19.38
N PRO A 50 9.81 -12.98 -18.53
CA PRO A 50 11.22 -12.98 -18.92
C PRO A 50 11.54 -14.03 -19.99
N ASP A 51 10.77 -15.13 -20.03
CA ASP A 51 10.73 -16.04 -21.16
C ASP A 51 9.33 -16.04 -21.76
N TYR A 52 9.21 -15.41 -22.92
CA TYR A 52 7.96 -15.24 -23.62
C TYR A 52 7.42 -16.59 -24.08
N ASP A 53 8.32 -17.52 -24.42
CA ASP A 53 7.97 -18.85 -24.92
C ASP A 53 7.40 -19.75 -23.84
N THR A 54 7.56 -19.44 -22.55
CA THR A 54 7.02 -20.25 -21.44
C THR A 54 6.06 -19.50 -20.54
N ALA A 55 5.98 -18.17 -20.67
CA ALA A 55 4.97 -17.37 -20.00
C ALA A 55 3.56 -17.67 -20.54
N VAL A 56 2.65 -17.92 -19.61
CA VAL A 56 1.23 -18.14 -19.85
C VAL A 56 0.45 -16.95 -19.32
N PHE A 57 -0.47 -16.43 -20.12
CA PHE A 57 -1.54 -15.57 -19.63
C PHE A 57 -2.76 -16.40 -19.30
N ARG A 58 -3.42 -16.09 -18.19
CA ARG A 58 -4.76 -16.56 -17.88
C ARG A 58 -5.71 -15.40 -17.99
N PHE A 59 -6.78 -15.61 -18.72
CA PHE A 59 -7.87 -14.67 -18.81
C PHE A 59 -9.13 -15.27 -18.23
N SER A 60 -9.86 -14.50 -17.41
CA SER A 60 -11.13 -14.94 -16.84
C SER A 60 -12.20 -13.86 -17.03
N CYS A 61 -13.32 -14.24 -17.64
CA CYS A 61 -14.56 -13.45 -17.69
C CYS A 61 -15.49 -13.84 -16.54
N SER A 62 -16.41 -12.96 -16.15
CA SER A 62 -17.40 -13.28 -15.11
C SER A 62 -18.36 -14.41 -15.48
N ALA A 63 -18.65 -14.60 -16.78
CA ALA A 63 -19.59 -15.61 -17.26
C ALA A 63 -18.94 -16.91 -17.81
N GLY A 64 -17.61 -17.07 -17.75
CA GLY A 64 -16.91 -18.13 -18.49
C GLY A 64 -15.79 -18.83 -17.72
N ALA A 65 -15.45 -20.05 -18.19
CA ALA A 65 -14.22 -20.73 -17.78
C ALA A 65 -12.98 -19.92 -18.20
N PRO A 66 -11.87 -19.98 -17.46
CA PRO A 66 -10.66 -19.29 -17.84
C PRO A 66 -10.09 -19.85 -19.15
N SER A 67 -9.57 -18.95 -19.97
CA SER A 67 -8.77 -19.28 -21.14
C SER A 67 -7.30 -18.99 -20.84
N TYR A 68 -6.42 -19.83 -21.37
CA TYR A 68 -4.99 -19.72 -21.22
C TYR A 68 -4.36 -19.41 -22.57
N PHE A 69 -3.30 -18.61 -22.55
CA PHE A 69 -2.61 -18.16 -23.75
C PHE A 69 -1.11 -18.20 -23.56
N GLN A 70 -0.39 -18.56 -24.61
CA GLN A 70 1.07 -18.57 -24.63
C GLN A 70 1.53 -17.82 -25.88
N GLN A 71 2.52 -16.94 -25.73
CA GLN A 71 2.98 -16.10 -26.83
C GLN A 71 4.45 -15.73 -26.69
N SER A 72 5.20 -15.88 -27.78
CA SER A 72 6.60 -15.48 -27.93
C SER A 72 6.84 -13.97 -28.15
N LEU A 73 5.79 -13.14 -28.17
CA LEU A 73 5.81 -11.70 -28.49
C LEU A 73 5.39 -10.82 -27.30
N ALA A 74 5.77 -9.55 -27.36
CA ALA A 74 5.48 -8.58 -26.31
C ALA A 74 3.98 -8.29 -26.21
N PHE A 75 3.53 -8.03 -24.99
CA PHE A 75 2.26 -7.38 -24.72
C PHE A 75 2.32 -5.96 -25.28
N GLN A 76 1.35 -5.60 -26.13
CA GLN A 76 1.31 -4.32 -26.81
C GLN A 76 -0.13 -3.80 -26.92
N ALA A 77 -0.50 -2.87 -26.04
CA ALA A 77 -1.87 -2.38 -25.92
C ALA A 77 -2.36 -1.54 -27.11
N THR A 78 -1.44 -1.06 -27.96
CA THR A 78 -1.72 -0.23 -29.14
C THR A 78 -1.48 -0.93 -30.48
N GLY A 79 -0.98 -2.17 -30.49
CA GLY A 79 -0.67 -2.91 -31.73
C GLY A 79 -1.91 -3.57 -32.31
N ALA A 80 -2.33 -3.18 -33.51
CA ALA A 80 -3.45 -3.82 -34.22
C ALA A 80 -2.95 -4.99 -35.08
N GLY A 81 -3.55 -6.17 -34.92
CA GLY A 81 -3.49 -7.29 -35.87
C GLY A 81 -2.14 -7.99 -36.11
N THR A 82 -0.98 -7.37 -35.89
CA THR A 82 0.34 -7.94 -36.19
C THR A 82 0.97 -8.69 -35.02
N ASP A 83 0.55 -8.40 -33.79
CA ASP A 83 1.17 -8.90 -32.55
C ASP A 83 0.22 -9.82 -31.72
N ALA A 84 -0.80 -10.38 -32.38
CA ALA A 84 -1.83 -11.18 -31.73
C ALA A 84 -1.33 -12.55 -31.22
N LEU A 85 -1.82 -12.95 -30.04
CA LEU A 85 -1.49 -14.18 -29.31
C LEU A 85 -1.49 -15.41 -30.20
N LEU A 86 -0.34 -16.07 -30.34
CA LEU A 86 -0.20 -17.20 -31.27
C LEU A 86 -0.94 -18.47 -30.83
N ARG A 87 -1.08 -18.73 -29.52
CA ARG A 87 -1.52 -20.03 -28.99
C ARG A 87 -2.49 -19.90 -27.81
N CYS A 88 -3.55 -20.71 -27.79
CA CYS A 88 -4.57 -20.72 -26.73
C CYS A 88 -5.01 -22.12 -26.30
N SER A 89 -5.52 -22.26 -25.07
CA SER A 89 -6.09 -23.49 -24.52
C SER A 89 -7.11 -23.22 -23.40
N ASN A 90 -8.01 -24.17 -23.13
CA ASN A 90 -8.93 -24.17 -21.98
C ASN A 90 -8.33 -24.88 -20.75
N ALA A 91 -7.13 -25.43 -20.89
CA ALA A 91 -6.33 -25.99 -19.81
C ALA A 91 -4.96 -25.29 -19.74
N TRP A 92 -4.48 -25.01 -18.54
CA TRP A 92 -3.24 -24.25 -18.31
C TRP A 92 -1.97 -25.07 -18.63
N ASP A 93 -2.05 -26.38 -18.50
CA ASP A 93 -1.00 -27.38 -18.72
C ASP A 93 -1.23 -28.18 -20.01
N ALA A 94 -1.97 -27.59 -20.96
CA ALA A 94 -2.38 -28.30 -22.15
C ALA A 94 -1.17 -28.84 -22.94
N ALA A 95 -1.21 -30.13 -23.22
CA ALA A 95 -0.25 -30.78 -24.10
C ALA A 95 -0.36 -30.29 -25.56
N SER A 96 -1.50 -29.71 -25.93
CA SER A 96 -1.78 -29.16 -27.25
C SER A 96 -2.39 -27.77 -27.15
N TRP A 97 -1.83 -26.83 -27.89
CA TRP A 97 -2.31 -25.46 -27.99
C TRP A 97 -2.89 -25.19 -29.38
N TYR A 98 -4.00 -24.45 -29.44
CA TYR A 98 -4.64 -24.07 -30.69
C TYR A 98 -4.05 -22.77 -31.22
N LEU A 99 -3.77 -22.71 -32.53
CA LEU A 99 -3.37 -21.46 -33.18
C LEU A 99 -4.57 -20.53 -33.33
N ALA A 100 -4.42 -19.29 -32.87
CA ALA A 100 -5.44 -18.25 -32.96
C ALA A 100 -5.48 -17.62 -34.37
N THR A 101 -6.66 -17.17 -34.79
CA THR A 101 -6.80 -16.36 -36.02
C THR A 101 -6.76 -14.89 -35.66
N GLN A 102 -5.86 -14.13 -36.31
CA GLN A 102 -5.68 -12.70 -36.04
C GLN A 102 -6.82 -11.87 -36.62
N TYR A 103 -7.20 -10.79 -35.93
CA TYR A 103 -8.24 -9.85 -36.39
C TYR A 103 -7.74 -8.40 -36.35
N VAL A 104 -7.96 -7.65 -37.43
CA VAL A 104 -7.30 -6.36 -37.71
C VAL A 104 -7.80 -5.16 -36.89
N SER A 105 -8.87 -5.32 -36.09
CA SER A 105 -9.48 -4.24 -35.31
C SER A 105 -9.42 -4.43 -33.79
N HIS A 106 -8.63 -5.38 -33.30
CA HIS A 106 -8.39 -5.58 -31.87
C HIS A 106 -6.91 -5.33 -31.53
N PHE A 107 -6.68 -4.81 -30.33
CA PHE A 107 -5.36 -4.46 -29.83
C PHE A 107 -5.01 -5.31 -28.59
N GLY A 108 -3.74 -5.32 -28.18
CA GLY A 108 -3.32 -6.06 -26.98
C GLY A 108 -3.38 -7.58 -27.11
N LEU A 109 -4.01 -8.25 -26.14
CA LEU A 109 -4.21 -9.70 -26.14
C LEU A 109 -5.40 -10.04 -27.03
N ASN A 110 -5.13 -10.32 -28.30
CA ASN A 110 -6.15 -10.55 -29.31
C ASN A 110 -6.24 -12.03 -29.74
N ASN A 111 -7.44 -12.60 -29.77
CA ASN A 111 -7.80 -13.80 -30.52
C ASN A 111 -9.28 -13.74 -30.97
N TYR A 112 -9.58 -14.10 -32.22
CA TYR A 112 -10.94 -14.28 -32.73
C TYR A 112 -11.24 -15.76 -32.99
N LEU A 113 -12.20 -16.34 -32.26
CA LEU A 113 -12.72 -17.68 -32.55
C LEU A 113 -14.25 -17.68 -32.52
N GLN A 114 -14.85 -17.97 -33.68
CA GLN A 114 -16.19 -18.55 -33.78
C GLN A 114 -16.04 -20.09 -33.77
N ASP A 115 -16.97 -20.77 -33.10
CA ASP A 115 -17.10 -22.24 -33.05
C ASP A 115 -16.09 -23.02 -32.19
N GLY A 116 -16.28 -23.01 -30.86
CA GLY A 116 -15.89 -24.13 -29.98
C GLY A 116 -14.44 -24.21 -29.47
N ASN A 117 -13.57 -23.26 -29.81
CA ASN A 117 -12.19 -23.16 -29.28
C ASN A 117 -11.96 -21.83 -28.49
N CYS A 118 -10.83 -21.70 -27.79
CA CYS A 118 -10.52 -20.71 -26.75
C CYS A 118 -10.56 -19.23 -27.19
N GLY A 119 -11.71 -18.57 -27.12
CA GLY A 119 -11.87 -17.15 -27.47
C GLY A 119 -11.74 -16.20 -26.27
N VAL A 120 -11.00 -15.09 -26.45
CA VAL A 120 -11.00 -13.90 -25.57
C VAL A 120 -10.75 -12.64 -26.38
N TYR A 121 -11.54 -11.61 -26.09
CA TYR A 121 -11.35 -10.22 -26.51
C TYR A 121 -10.72 -9.43 -25.35
N GLN A 122 -9.56 -8.78 -25.54
CA GLN A 122 -9.25 -7.49 -24.88
C GLN A 122 -7.96 -6.82 -25.36
N ILE A 123 -8.12 -5.67 -26.01
CA ILE A 123 -7.85 -4.28 -25.58
C ILE A 123 -8.52 -3.41 -26.65
N TRP A 124 -9.64 -2.78 -26.30
CA TRP A 124 -10.66 -2.19 -27.19
C TRP A 124 -11.37 -3.18 -28.11
N ASP A 125 -12.59 -3.53 -27.72
CA ASP A 125 -13.61 -4.10 -28.60
C ASP A 125 -14.35 -2.96 -29.32
N TYR A 126 -14.80 -3.22 -30.55
CA TYR A 126 -15.71 -2.35 -31.29
C TYR A 126 -17.06 -2.29 -30.54
N GLY A 127 -17.14 -1.47 -29.48
CA GLY A 127 -18.31 -1.37 -28.60
C GLY A 127 -18.01 -1.35 -27.09
N GLY A 128 -16.76 -1.46 -26.64
CA GLY A 128 -16.39 -1.38 -25.22
C GLY A 128 -16.68 -2.63 -24.37
N SER A 129 -17.18 -3.70 -24.99
CA SER A 129 -17.45 -4.99 -24.37
C SER A 129 -16.19 -5.84 -24.32
N GLY A 130 -15.46 -5.73 -23.22
CA GLY A 130 -14.29 -6.55 -22.95
C GLY A 130 -14.52 -8.04 -23.10
N CYS A 131 -15.25 -8.62 -22.15
CA CYS A 131 -15.82 -9.95 -22.26
C CYS A 131 -17.19 -9.83 -22.93
N TYR A 132 -17.45 -10.60 -23.99
CA TYR A 132 -18.79 -10.67 -24.55
C TYR A 132 -19.61 -11.72 -23.78
N PRO A 133 -20.83 -11.45 -23.29
CA PRO A 133 -21.61 -10.20 -23.34
C PRO A 133 -21.55 -9.35 -22.04
N ASP A 134 -20.76 -9.73 -21.03
CA ASP A 134 -20.82 -9.14 -19.68
C ASP A 134 -19.90 -7.92 -19.44
N GLY A 135 -18.98 -7.63 -20.36
CA GLY A 135 -18.08 -6.47 -20.34
C GLY A 135 -16.98 -6.51 -19.26
N VAL A 136 -16.80 -7.65 -18.58
CA VAL A 136 -16.01 -7.73 -17.33
C VAL A 136 -14.97 -8.85 -17.40
N GLY A 137 -13.68 -8.48 -17.36
CA GLY A 137 -12.56 -9.41 -17.52
C GLY A 137 -11.40 -9.19 -16.54
N THR A 138 -10.61 -10.24 -16.31
CA THR A 138 -9.37 -10.21 -15.53
C THR A 138 -8.26 -10.94 -16.29
N THR A 139 -7.08 -10.35 -16.34
CA THR A 139 -5.89 -10.93 -16.96
C THR A 139 -4.83 -11.16 -15.90
N TYR A 140 -4.27 -12.36 -15.92
CA TYR A 140 -3.13 -12.75 -15.10
C TYR A 140 -1.99 -13.24 -15.98
N VAL A 141 -0.78 -13.17 -15.44
CA VAL A 141 0.42 -13.76 -16.06
C VAL A 141 1.09 -14.73 -15.09
N LYS A 142 1.63 -15.83 -15.62
CA LYS A 142 2.38 -16.86 -14.90
C LYS A 142 3.49 -17.37 -15.81
N GLY A 143 4.72 -17.47 -15.31
CA GLY A 143 5.85 -18.00 -16.07
C GLY A 143 7.03 -18.31 -15.16
N PRO A 144 8.12 -18.91 -15.66
CA PRO A 144 9.37 -18.95 -14.91
C PRO A 144 9.82 -17.51 -14.71
N ILE A 145 9.67 -17.00 -13.50
CA ILE A 145 10.12 -15.67 -13.10
C ILE A 145 11.65 -15.72 -13.06
N VAL A 146 12.32 -15.47 -14.19
CA VAL A 146 13.79 -15.37 -14.31
C VAL A 146 14.19 -13.90 -14.34
N GLY A 147 15.12 -13.50 -13.47
CA GLY A 147 15.68 -12.14 -13.46
C GLY A 147 14.89 -11.09 -12.66
N VAL A 148 13.90 -11.52 -11.85
CA VAL A 148 13.37 -10.67 -10.80
C VAL A 148 13.36 -11.42 -9.47
N THR A 149 13.75 -10.72 -8.41
CA THR A 149 13.91 -11.31 -7.09
C THR A 149 12.56 -11.26 -6.34
N PRO A 150 11.95 -12.41 -5.96
CA PRO A 150 10.72 -12.43 -5.17
C PRO A 150 11.01 -12.18 -3.69
N LEU A 151 9.98 -11.98 -2.86
CA LEU A 151 10.13 -11.96 -1.41
C LEU A 151 10.25 -13.36 -0.82
N THR A 152 11.16 -13.49 0.14
CA THR A 152 11.34 -14.66 1.02
C THR A 152 11.15 -14.24 2.49
N GLY A 153 11.16 -15.20 3.41
CA GLY A 153 10.99 -14.98 4.86
C GLY A 153 9.57 -15.25 5.36
N GLY A 154 9.42 -15.43 6.67
CA GLY A 154 8.18 -15.80 7.35
C GLY A 154 7.24 -14.65 7.67
N ARG A 155 7.64 -13.39 7.44
CA ARG A 155 6.92 -12.16 7.84
C ARG A 155 6.67 -12.05 9.35
N VAL A 156 7.57 -12.59 10.16
CA VAL A 156 7.48 -12.57 11.62
C VAL A 156 8.77 -12.02 12.22
N ILE A 157 8.72 -11.61 13.48
CA ILE A 157 9.90 -11.12 14.20
C ILE A 157 10.99 -12.21 14.21
N GLY A 158 12.21 -11.86 13.81
CA GLY A 158 13.34 -12.77 13.66
C GLY A 158 13.37 -13.58 12.36
N ASP A 159 12.30 -13.57 11.57
CA ASP A 159 12.29 -14.07 10.19
C ASP A 159 11.47 -13.11 9.28
N PRO A 160 12.00 -11.89 9.08
CA PRO A 160 11.30 -10.85 8.35
C PRO A 160 11.30 -11.14 6.85
N ALA A 161 10.27 -10.64 6.16
CA ALA A 161 10.26 -10.64 4.71
C ALA A 161 11.35 -9.72 4.13
N ARG A 162 11.96 -10.17 3.04
CA ARG A 162 13.04 -9.47 2.31
C ARG A 162 13.14 -9.99 0.87
N TRP A 163 13.90 -9.31 0.03
CA TRP A 163 14.19 -9.83 -1.31
C TRP A 163 15.00 -11.14 -1.23
N GLY A 164 14.67 -12.09 -2.09
CA GLY A 164 15.30 -13.42 -2.15
C GLY A 164 16.79 -13.43 -2.47
N ASP A 165 17.35 -12.33 -2.98
CA ASP A 165 18.78 -12.12 -3.19
C ASP A 165 19.49 -11.56 -1.96
N GLY A 166 18.76 -11.32 -0.87
CA GLY A 166 19.29 -10.81 0.39
C GLY A 166 19.38 -9.29 0.47
N THR A 167 18.91 -8.56 -0.55
CA THR A 167 18.75 -7.10 -0.49
C THR A 167 17.45 -6.70 0.19
N TYR A 168 17.30 -5.40 0.47
CA TYR A 168 16.18 -4.83 1.20
C TYR A 168 15.60 -3.64 0.44
N ALA A 169 14.28 -3.45 0.53
CA ALA A 169 13.64 -2.23 0.06
C ALA A 169 13.76 -1.11 1.11
N ALA A 170 13.69 0.14 0.69
CA ALA A 170 13.80 1.28 1.61
C ALA A 170 12.59 1.42 2.55
N SER A 171 11.41 0.98 2.12
CA SER A 171 10.19 1.03 2.92
C SER A 171 9.22 -0.10 2.58
N CYS A 172 8.15 -0.23 3.38
CA CYS A 172 7.03 -1.12 3.03
C CYS A 172 6.38 -0.75 1.69
N ASN A 173 6.31 0.54 1.36
CA ASN A 173 5.77 1.00 0.09
C ASN A 173 6.67 0.58 -1.09
N ASP A 174 7.98 0.57 -0.91
CA ASP A 174 8.93 0.11 -1.94
C ASP A 174 8.91 -1.41 -2.12
N TYR A 175 8.58 -2.17 -1.07
CA TYR A 175 8.26 -3.59 -1.25
C TYR A 175 6.99 -3.79 -2.06
N LEU A 176 5.92 -3.04 -1.75
CA LEU A 176 4.63 -3.15 -2.43
C LEU A 176 4.68 -2.66 -3.88
N ASN A 177 5.47 -1.61 -4.14
CA ASN A 177 5.66 -0.97 -5.44
C ASN A 177 7.14 -0.97 -5.84
N PRO A 178 7.74 -2.14 -6.11
CA PRO A 178 9.17 -2.27 -6.32
C PRO A 178 9.66 -1.58 -7.58
N GLY A 179 10.92 -1.12 -7.53
CA GLY A 179 11.69 -0.71 -8.69
C GLY A 179 12.04 -1.87 -9.63
N ALA A 180 12.67 -1.55 -10.75
CA ALA A 180 13.07 -2.55 -11.75
C ALA A 180 13.96 -3.64 -11.14
N GLY A 181 13.66 -4.91 -11.44
CA GLY A 181 14.40 -6.08 -10.94
C GLY A 181 13.78 -6.77 -9.74
N TYR A 182 12.76 -6.19 -9.11
CA TYR A 182 12.05 -6.80 -7.97
C TYR A 182 10.55 -6.93 -8.27
N VAL A 183 9.90 -7.93 -7.66
CA VAL A 183 8.45 -8.12 -7.76
C VAL A 183 7.88 -8.46 -6.39
N TYR A 184 6.80 -7.77 -6.01
CA TYR A 184 6.05 -8.05 -4.80
C TYR A 184 5.28 -9.38 -4.94
N PHE A 185 5.98 -10.49 -4.74
CA PHE A 185 5.50 -11.87 -4.89
C PHE A 185 6.19 -12.80 -3.88
N GLY A 186 5.58 -13.96 -3.61
CA GLY A 186 6.11 -14.94 -2.64
C GLY A 186 5.58 -14.67 -1.25
N ALA A 187 6.45 -14.32 -0.31
CA ALA A 187 6.08 -13.96 1.06
C ALA A 187 5.44 -12.56 1.15
N ILE A 188 4.27 -12.36 0.52
CA ILE A 188 3.51 -11.09 0.52
C ILE A 188 2.37 -11.01 1.55
N GLY A 189 1.97 -9.79 1.88
CA GLY A 189 0.87 -9.47 2.80
C GLY A 189 1.37 -8.77 4.06
N ASP A 190 0.47 -8.50 5.00
CA ASP A 190 0.83 -7.84 6.26
C ASP A 190 1.82 -8.69 7.08
N GLY A 191 2.70 -8.03 7.82
CA GLY A 191 3.65 -8.68 8.72
C GLY A 191 4.98 -7.94 8.81
N VAL A 192 6.01 -8.62 9.31
CA VAL A 192 7.34 -8.01 9.54
C VAL A 192 8.22 -8.11 8.29
N TYR A 193 8.83 -6.98 7.91
CA TYR A 193 9.76 -6.87 6.79
C TYR A 193 11.06 -6.24 7.25
N ALA A 194 12.16 -6.62 6.63
CA ALA A 194 13.45 -5.95 6.82
C ALA A 194 13.56 -4.81 5.81
N ILE A 195 13.64 -3.57 6.30
CA ILE A 195 13.75 -2.36 5.47
C ILE A 195 15.11 -1.71 5.67
N ASP A 196 15.60 -1.03 4.62
CA ASP A 196 16.87 -0.30 4.62
C ASP A 196 16.67 1.11 4.03
N PRO A 197 16.12 2.06 4.83
CA PRO A 197 15.71 3.37 4.35
C PRO A 197 16.82 4.26 3.77
N ASP A 198 18.04 4.19 4.32
CA ASP A 198 19.19 4.96 3.83
C ASP A 198 20.03 4.19 2.80
N GLY A 199 19.81 2.89 2.66
CA GLY A 199 20.48 2.04 1.68
C GLY A 199 21.94 1.77 2.05
N ASP A 200 22.29 1.86 3.35
CA ASP A 200 23.66 1.67 3.82
C ASP A 200 24.03 0.18 4.01
N GLY A 201 23.07 -0.72 3.83
CA GLY A 201 23.23 -2.17 4.01
C GLY A 201 22.93 -2.65 5.43
N THR A 202 22.43 -1.80 6.31
CA THR A 202 22.09 -2.09 7.71
C THR A 202 20.56 -2.08 7.89
N PRO A 203 19.86 -3.16 7.48
CA PRO A 203 18.42 -3.20 7.58
C PRO A 203 17.95 -3.33 9.03
N PHE A 204 16.69 -2.98 9.27
CA PHE A 204 15.99 -3.28 10.51
C PHE A 204 14.58 -3.81 10.24
N GLU A 205 14.02 -4.53 11.22
CA GLU A 205 12.67 -5.08 11.14
C GLU A 205 11.62 -3.99 11.40
N ALA A 206 10.65 -3.87 10.51
CA ALA A 206 9.47 -3.02 10.65
C ALA A 206 8.20 -3.80 10.30
N TYR A 207 7.08 -3.47 10.95
CA TYR A 207 5.79 -4.03 10.54
C TYR A 207 5.26 -3.27 9.32
N CYS A 208 4.90 -4.02 8.28
CA CYS A 208 4.24 -3.51 7.10
C CYS A 208 2.76 -3.88 7.10
N ASP A 209 1.91 -2.86 7.01
CA ASP A 209 0.51 -3.01 6.62
C ASP A 209 0.41 -2.80 5.10
N MET A 210 0.19 -3.90 4.39
CA MET A 210 0.16 -4.05 2.94
C MET A 210 -1.27 -4.14 2.41
N THR A 211 -2.29 -4.00 3.27
CA THR A 211 -3.70 -4.18 2.90
C THR A 211 -4.53 -2.91 3.10
N ALA A 212 -4.42 -2.20 4.21
CA ALA A 212 -5.27 -1.06 4.49
C ALA A 212 -4.85 0.17 3.65
N ASP A 213 -5.84 0.90 3.15
CA ASP A 213 -5.64 2.14 2.37
C ASP A 213 -4.64 1.98 1.21
N SER A 214 -4.79 0.88 0.46
CA SER A 214 -3.90 0.47 -0.64
C SER A 214 -2.48 0.05 -0.20
N GLY A 215 -2.27 -0.24 1.08
CA GLY A 215 -1.05 -0.86 1.62
C GLY A 215 0.22 0.00 1.55
N GLY A 216 1.35 -0.60 1.89
CA GLY A 216 2.67 0.04 1.86
C GLY A 216 2.98 0.87 3.10
N TRP A 217 2.22 0.70 4.18
CA TRP A 217 2.38 1.45 5.41
C TRP A 217 3.42 0.81 6.32
N THR A 218 4.43 1.59 6.68
CA THR A 218 5.49 1.19 7.60
C THR A 218 5.16 1.67 9.00
N LEU A 219 5.07 0.75 9.97
CA LEU A 219 4.80 1.10 11.37
C LEU A 219 5.98 1.87 11.96
N LEU A 220 5.73 3.10 12.40
CA LEU A 220 6.67 3.91 13.16
C LEU A 220 6.58 3.59 14.64
N ALA A 221 5.34 3.53 15.14
CA ALA A 221 5.06 3.46 16.56
C ALA A 221 3.65 3.02 16.89
N THR A 222 3.50 2.47 18.10
CA THR A 222 2.24 2.22 18.77
C THR A 222 2.15 3.05 20.05
N LEU A 223 0.96 3.58 20.32
CA LEU A 223 0.68 4.39 21.51
C LEU A 223 -0.64 3.92 22.14
N GLN A 224 -0.73 3.89 23.45
CA GLN A 224 -1.98 3.56 24.14
C GLN A 224 -2.47 4.71 25.02
N SER A 225 -3.77 4.95 25.00
CA SER A 225 -4.50 5.75 25.98
C SER A 225 -5.48 4.86 26.74
N THR A 226 -5.69 5.13 28.04
CA THR A 226 -6.59 4.35 28.90
C THR A 226 -7.54 5.25 29.70
N ASP A 227 -8.83 4.97 29.66
CA ASP A 227 -9.92 5.70 30.31
C ASP A 227 -10.06 5.50 31.84
N SER A 228 -9.08 4.88 32.50
CA SER A 228 -9.24 4.27 33.82
C SER A 228 -8.66 5.04 35.01
N GLY A 229 -8.36 6.33 34.90
CA GLY A 229 -8.06 7.19 36.07
C GLY A 229 -6.85 6.79 36.93
N GLY A 230 -6.02 5.85 36.50
CA GLY A 230 -4.84 5.40 37.23
C GLY A 230 -3.90 4.58 36.33
N THR A 231 -2.68 5.10 36.18
CA THR A 231 -1.51 4.49 35.51
C THR A 231 -1.60 4.25 33.99
N ALA A 232 -1.64 5.34 33.23
CA ALA A 232 -0.88 5.40 31.98
C ALA A 232 0.16 6.52 32.14
N ASN A 233 1.20 6.26 32.95
CA ASN A 233 2.37 7.12 32.88
C ASN A 233 2.92 6.93 31.47
N TRP A 234 2.88 7.98 30.64
CA TRP A 234 3.96 8.16 29.68
C TRP A 234 5.22 7.93 30.49
N PRO A 235 5.92 6.82 30.24
CA PRO A 235 6.83 6.36 31.24
C PRO A 235 7.87 7.43 31.51
N SER A 236 8.40 7.48 32.73
CA SER A 236 9.48 8.39 33.13
C SER A 236 10.75 8.29 32.26
N TRP A 237 10.80 7.37 31.28
CA TRP A 237 11.82 7.19 30.24
C TRP A 237 11.44 7.76 28.86
N ALA A 238 10.30 8.44 28.70
CA ALA A 238 9.86 8.96 27.42
C ALA A 238 10.81 10.04 26.82
N ALA A 239 11.80 10.51 27.57
CA ALA A 239 12.79 11.49 27.15
C ALA A 239 13.55 11.13 25.85
N GLU A 240 13.54 9.87 25.44
CA GLU A 240 14.35 9.36 24.31
C GLU A 240 13.54 8.57 23.27
N TRP A 241 12.20 8.62 23.31
CA TRP A 241 11.29 7.90 22.38
C TRP A 241 11.52 8.21 20.90
N TRP A 242 12.23 9.29 20.61
CA TRP A 242 12.63 9.65 19.25
C TRP A 242 13.91 8.93 18.79
N THR A 243 14.86 8.76 19.70
CA THR A 243 16.24 8.34 19.40
C THR A 243 16.54 6.93 19.87
N ILE A 244 15.62 6.28 20.58
CA ILE A 244 15.78 4.93 21.14
C ILE A 244 14.54 4.09 20.85
N PRO A 245 14.72 2.89 20.28
CA PRO A 245 13.63 1.94 20.14
C PRO A 245 13.14 1.45 21.51
N HIS A 246 11.82 1.34 21.68
CA HIS A 246 11.21 0.75 22.87
C HIS A 246 10.23 -0.35 22.50
N GLY A 247 10.11 -1.36 23.38
CA GLY A 247 9.20 -2.49 23.19
C GLY A 247 9.67 -3.47 22.11
N SER A 248 8.71 -4.09 21.43
CA SER A 248 8.92 -4.88 20.22
C SER A 248 8.47 -4.01 19.04
N PRO A 249 9.35 -3.19 18.45
CA PRO A 249 8.92 -2.13 17.53
C PRO A 249 8.36 -2.59 16.17
N PRO A 250 8.53 -3.86 15.73
CA PRO A 250 7.75 -4.43 14.62
C PRO A 250 6.48 -5.18 15.07
N ASP A 251 5.98 -5.01 16.30
CA ASP A 251 4.73 -5.62 16.76
C ASP A 251 3.63 -4.56 16.97
N PRO A 252 2.61 -4.50 16.08
CA PRO A 252 1.52 -3.53 16.21
C PRO A 252 0.58 -3.81 17.39
N THR A 253 0.69 -4.96 18.05
CA THR A 253 -0.17 -5.33 19.20
C THR A 253 0.38 -4.81 20.53
N VAL A 254 1.66 -4.46 20.58
CA VAL A 254 2.28 -3.90 21.78
C VAL A 254 1.78 -2.47 21.96
N ALA A 255 1.35 -2.14 23.17
CA ALA A 255 0.62 -0.90 23.42
C ALA A 255 1.49 0.37 23.41
N PHE A 256 2.79 0.21 23.68
CA PHE A 256 3.79 1.28 23.63
C PHE A 256 5.08 0.73 23.04
N SER A 257 5.28 1.00 21.76
CA SER A 257 6.39 0.47 20.97
C SER A 257 6.79 1.48 19.93
N ASN A 258 8.08 1.64 19.65
CA ASN A 258 8.55 2.55 18.61
C ASN A 258 9.91 2.14 18.09
N GLN A 259 10.14 2.47 16.82
CA GLN A 259 11.46 2.46 16.23
C GLN A 259 12.21 3.76 16.56
N ASP A 260 13.53 3.77 16.43
CA ASP A 260 14.29 5.02 16.31
C ASP A 260 13.83 5.70 15.03
N THR A 261 13.16 6.83 15.17
CA THR A 261 12.49 7.50 14.05
C THR A 261 13.48 8.20 13.13
N ARG A 262 14.73 8.43 13.56
CA ARG A 262 15.81 8.93 12.70
C ARG A 262 16.11 7.96 11.56
N LEU A 263 15.86 6.67 11.75
CA LEU A 263 15.99 5.64 10.71
C LEU A 263 15.03 5.87 9.53
N PHE A 264 13.92 6.60 9.73
CA PHE A 264 12.94 6.90 8.67
C PHE A 264 13.16 8.27 8.04
N ARG A 265 14.08 9.09 8.57
CA ARG A 265 14.42 10.41 8.04
C ARG A 265 14.72 10.39 6.52
N PRO A 266 15.41 9.36 5.95
CA PRO A 266 15.63 9.27 4.50
C PRO A 266 14.33 9.15 3.68
N LEU A 267 13.26 8.60 4.26
CA LEU A 267 11.97 8.41 3.59
C LEU A 267 11.11 9.68 3.59
N ILE A 268 11.51 10.73 4.32
CA ILE A 268 10.72 11.96 4.44
C ILE A 268 10.95 12.85 3.23
N SER A 269 9.86 13.06 2.50
CA SER A 269 9.78 13.84 1.27
C SER A 269 8.41 14.54 1.20
N PRO A 270 8.23 15.50 0.28
CA PRO A 270 6.92 16.14 0.08
C PRO A 270 5.78 15.18 -0.28
N THR A 271 6.09 13.97 -0.76
CA THR A 271 5.10 12.94 -1.11
C THR A 271 4.82 11.96 0.02
N SER A 272 5.58 12.02 1.12
CA SER A 272 5.41 11.10 2.25
C SER A 272 4.13 11.43 3.00
N ILE A 273 3.48 10.38 3.50
CA ILE A 273 2.22 10.47 4.21
C ILE A 273 2.39 9.84 5.59
N VAL A 274 2.00 10.58 6.63
CA VAL A 274 1.88 10.02 7.98
C VAL A 274 0.42 9.72 8.27
N ARG A 275 0.12 8.44 8.51
CA ARG A 275 -1.21 7.99 8.93
C ARG A 275 -1.20 7.74 10.44
N ALA A 276 -2.11 8.40 11.16
CA ALA A 276 -2.46 8.04 12.53
C ALA A 276 -3.77 7.27 12.49
N SER A 277 -3.79 6.05 13.02
CA SER A 277 -4.98 5.19 13.01
C SER A 277 -5.26 4.60 14.37
N SER A 278 -6.54 4.45 14.71
CA SER A 278 -6.99 3.62 15.83
C SER A 278 -7.80 2.44 15.29
N PRO A 279 -7.26 1.21 15.34
CA PRO A 279 -7.96 0.02 14.83
C PRO A 279 -9.30 -0.22 15.52
N ALA A 280 -9.36 0.02 16.84
CA ALA A 280 -10.56 -0.23 17.64
C ALA A 280 -11.74 0.67 17.26
N ALA A 281 -11.46 1.91 16.86
CA ALA A 281 -12.49 2.87 16.44
C ALA A 281 -12.68 2.92 14.92
N ALA A 282 -11.83 2.24 14.14
CA ALA A 282 -11.77 2.34 12.68
C ALA A 282 -11.64 3.79 12.18
N VAL A 283 -10.87 4.61 12.89
CA VAL A 283 -10.61 6.02 12.53
C VAL A 283 -9.17 6.19 12.10
N SER A 284 -8.97 6.89 10.98
CA SER A 284 -7.65 7.31 10.49
C SER A 284 -7.60 8.82 10.20
N ARG A 285 -6.40 9.39 10.28
CA ARG A 285 -6.04 10.69 9.71
C ARG A 285 -4.74 10.61 8.97
N TYR A 286 -4.64 11.43 7.94
CA TYR A 286 -3.53 11.45 7.00
C TYR A 286 -2.94 12.85 6.98
N HIS A 287 -1.63 12.91 7.14
CA HIS A 287 -0.84 14.13 7.10
C HIS A 287 0.02 14.09 5.85
N PHE A 288 -0.18 15.08 4.99
CA PHE A 288 0.52 15.21 3.70
C PHE A 288 1.46 16.41 3.74
N ASN A 289 2.43 16.44 2.82
CA ASN A 289 3.38 17.54 2.67
C ASN A 289 4.22 17.80 3.92
N MET A 290 4.50 16.77 4.71
CA MET A 290 5.47 16.87 5.80
C MET A 290 6.86 17.06 5.21
N THR A 291 7.58 18.05 5.71
CA THR A 291 8.96 18.33 5.31
C THR A 291 9.96 17.67 6.26
N GLN A 292 11.23 17.56 5.86
CA GLN A 292 12.29 17.18 6.80
C GLN A 292 12.38 18.15 7.99
N ALA A 293 12.07 19.43 7.81
CA ALA A 293 12.04 20.37 8.93
C ALA A 293 10.91 20.04 9.92
N ASP A 294 9.74 19.63 9.43
CA ASP A 294 8.64 19.16 10.29
C ASP A 294 9.02 17.86 11.03
N TRP A 295 9.77 16.98 10.36
CA TRP A 295 10.31 15.75 10.96
C TRP A 295 11.41 16.02 12.00
N ASP A 296 12.33 16.93 11.72
CA ASP A 296 13.43 17.29 12.61
C ASP A 296 12.93 18.01 13.88
N LEU A 297 11.74 18.62 13.84
CA LEU A 297 11.08 19.14 15.04
C LEU A 297 10.73 18.02 16.04
N TRP A 298 10.62 16.78 15.59
CA TRP A 298 10.50 15.62 16.46
C TRP A 298 11.86 15.21 17.09
N ASP A 299 13.01 15.62 16.49
CA ASP A 299 14.39 15.28 16.87
C ASP A 299 15.07 16.26 17.86
N THR A 300 14.59 17.49 17.96
CA THR A 300 15.27 18.52 18.79
C THR A 300 15.17 18.26 20.31
N THR A 301 16.15 17.51 20.83
CA THR A 301 16.63 17.33 22.23
C THR A 301 15.71 17.88 23.34
N ARG A 302 15.02 17.00 24.09
CA ARG A 302 14.22 17.38 25.26
C ARG A 302 14.57 16.55 26.49
N THR A 303 15.23 17.21 27.44
CA THR A 303 15.62 16.62 28.72
C THR A 303 14.45 16.53 29.72
N VAL A 304 14.17 15.29 30.15
CA VAL A 304 13.76 14.76 31.47
C VAL A 304 12.49 15.20 32.23
N ALA A 305 11.60 16.07 31.74
CA ALA A 305 10.34 16.31 32.51
C ALA A 305 9.03 16.43 31.71
N ALA A 306 9.08 16.69 30.41
CA ALA A 306 7.88 16.71 29.59
C ALA A 306 8.24 16.37 28.14
N VAL A 307 7.96 15.14 27.75
CA VAL A 307 7.91 14.79 26.33
C VAL A 307 6.69 15.48 25.76
N ARG A 308 6.94 16.36 24.79
CA ARG A 308 5.87 16.96 24.01
C ARG A 308 6.09 16.55 22.57
N LEU A 309 5.36 15.55 22.10
CA LEU A 309 5.20 15.39 20.66
C LEU A 309 4.13 16.39 20.23
N ILE A 310 4.52 17.66 20.18
CA ILE A 310 3.83 18.63 19.36
C ILE A 310 4.23 18.22 17.94
N GLY A 311 3.30 18.07 17.01
CA GLY A 311 3.62 18.45 15.65
C GLY A 311 3.54 19.96 15.56
N PRO A 312 4.56 20.80 15.83
CA PRO A 312 4.54 22.07 15.16
C PRO A 312 4.90 21.69 13.74
N PHE A 313 3.90 21.63 12.87
CA PHE A 313 4.24 21.94 11.50
C PHE A 313 4.77 23.37 11.54
N GLY A 314 5.94 23.63 10.96
CA GLY A 314 6.61 24.93 11.07
C GLY A 314 5.61 26.05 10.78
N SER A 315 5.68 27.19 11.45
CA SER A 315 4.87 28.35 11.07
C SER A 315 5.58 29.09 9.93
N PRO A 316 4.94 29.32 8.76
CA PRO A 316 3.64 28.81 8.31
C PRO A 316 3.70 27.34 7.84
N THR A 317 2.63 26.56 8.07
CA THR A 317 2.64 25.12 7.77
C THR A 317 2.14 24.82 6.36
N SER A 318 2.88 23.99 5.63
CA SER A 318 2.46 23.36 4.38
C SER A 318 1.74 22.03 4.57
N THR A 319 1.69 21.51 5.80
CA THR A 319 1.11 20.21 6.08
C THR A 319 -0.41 20.27 6.00
N LEU A 320 -0.97 19.30 5.28
CA LEU A 320 -2.41 19.14 5.11
C LEU A 320 -2.89 17.92 5.89
N VAL A 321 -4.03 18.03 6.55
CA VAL A 321 -4.68 16.94 7.27
C VAL A 321 -5.94 16.52 6.53
N SER A 322 -6.16 15.22 6.39
CA SER A 322 -7.35 14.62 5.77
C SER A 322 -7.89 13.45 6.59
N THR A 323 -9.18 13.15 6.42
CA THR A 323 -9.82 11.91 6.87
C THR A 323 -9.75 10.80 5.81
N SER A 324 -9.32 11.12 4.60
CA SER A 324 -9.12 10.20 3.48
C SER A 324 -7.64 9.95 3.25
N ALA A 325 -7.28 8.75 2.76
CA ALA A 325 -5.94 8.42 2.26
C ALA A 325 -5.53 9.21 1.01
N SER A 326 -6.28 10.26 0.66
CA SER A 326 -6.05 11.21 -0.42
C SER A 326 -6.20 12.63 0.10
N LEU A 327 -5.81 13.61 -0.72
CA LEU A 327 -6.02 15.04 -0.44
C LEU A 327 -7.50 15.47 -0.50
N SER A 328 -8.44 14.55 -0.70
CA SER A 328 -9.87 14.87 -0.71
C SER A 328 -10.32 15.40 0.65
N GLY A 329 -10.88 16.61 0.66
CA GLY A 329 -11.29 17.27 1.89
C GLY A 329 -10.14 17.68 2.82
N ALA A 330 -8.90 17.67 2.30
CA ALA A 330 -7.73 18.04 3.08
C ALA A 330 -7.73 19.54 3.40
N VAL A 331 -7.22 19.87 4.56
CA VAL A 331 -7.21 21.22 5.12
C VAL A 331 -5.85 21.51 5.75
N THR A 332 -5.45 22.77 5.76
CA THR A 332 -4.19 23.18 6.40
C THR A 332 -4.24 22.83 7.88
N ALA A 333 -3.21 22.14 8.35
CA ALA A 333 -3.07 21.81 9.75
C ALA A 333 -3.03 23.10 10.60
N GLY A 334 -3.79 23.15 11.69
CA GLY A 334 -3.71 24.26 12.64
C GLY A 334 -2.37 24.31 13.40
N LEU A 335 -1.96 25.51 13.83
CA LEU A 335 -0.89 25.67 14.83
C LEU A 335 -1.39 25.12 16.17
N ASN A 336 -0.73 24.09 16.68
CA ASN A 336 -1.04 23.52 17.98
C ASN A 336 -0.87 24.59 19.09
N GLY A 337 -1.96 24.89 19.81
CA GLY A 337 -1.98 25.86 20.92
C GLY A 337 -1.20 25.41 22.17
N HIS A 338 -0.91 26.36 23.07
CA HIS A 338 -0.11 26.23 24.31
C HIS A 338 -0.99 25.99 25.56
N TRP A 339 -0.64 25.39 26.72
CA TRP A 339 0.24 24.31 27.25
C TRP A 339 0.04 24.30 28.78
N ASP A 340 -0.19 23.15 29.42
CA ASP A 340 0.67 22.67 30.53
C ASP A 340 0.51 21.15 30.81
N SER A 341 1.63 20.47 31.13
CA SER A 341 1.79 19.05 31.52
C SER A 341 1.66 17.94 30.44
N GLY A 342 2.74 17.71 29.68
CA GLY A 342 3.00 16.51 28.83
C GLY A 342 2.15 16.26 27.55
N TYR A 343 2.59 15.33 26.70
CA TYR A 343 1.82 14.51 25.73
C TYR A 343 1.64 14.99 24.26
N PHE A 344 1.21 14.03 23.41
CA PHE A 344 1.38 13.92 21.94
C PHE A 344 0.18 14.43 21.13
N TYR A 345 0.41 15.18 20.03
CA TYR A 345 -0.58 15.77 19.11
C TYR A 345 -0.19 15.60 17.62
N LEU A 346 -1.14 15.11 16.81
CA LEU A 346 -1.14 15.20 15.34
C LEU A 346 -2.38 16.00 14.89
N GLY A 347 -2.16 17.12 14.20
CA GLY A 347 -3.06 18.28 14.12
C GLY A 347 -4.41 18.05 13.42
N THR A 348 -5.23 19.11 13.35
CA THR A 348 -6.61 19.02 12.84
C THR A 348 -7.01 20.16 11.92
N ALA A 349 -8.18 19.97 11.31
CA ALA A 349 -8.86 20.94 10.47
C ALA A 349 -9.06 22.28 11.18
N THR A 350 -8.73 23.37 10.50
CA THR A 350 -9.17 24.70 10.92
C THR A 350 -10.71 24.70 11.03
N ASN A 351 -11.24 25.02 12.22
CA ASN A 351 -12.69 25.03 12.52
C ASN A 351 -13.39 23.65 12.54
N GLY A 352 -12.67 22.54 12.71
CA GLY A 352 -13.27 21.25 13.05
C GLY A 352 -13.85 21.30 14.46
N GLY A 353 -15.10 21.77 14.56
CA GLY A 353 -15.81 21.98 15.81
C GLY A 353 -15.91 20.71 16.63
N ASP A 354 -15.60 20.86 17.92
CA ASP A 354 -15.81 19.87 18.96
C ASP A 354 -17.31 19.69 19.21
N THR A 355 -17.77 18.47 19.50
CA THR A 355 -19.21 18.20 19.69
C THR A 355 -19.60 18.13 21.17
N ASP A 356 -18.65 18.14 22.10
CA ASP A 356 -18.91 18.06 23.55
C ASP A 356 -18.91 19.43 24.27
N GLY A 357 -18.66 20.54 23.55
CA GLY A 357 -18.97 21.90 24.01
C GLY A 357 -17.85 22.62 24.78
N GLU A 358 -16.63 22.11 24.72
CA GLU A 358 -15.46 22.66 25.42
C GLU A 358 -14.70 23.74 24.58
N ASP A 359 -15.13 24.01 23.33
CA ASP A 359 -14.41 24.83 22.33
C ASP A 359 -13.00 24.31 21.97
N LEU A 360 -12.82 23.00 22.10
CA LEU A 360 -11.55 22.31 21.95
C LEU A 360 -11.55 21.46 20.68
N GLY A 361 -11.61 22.12 19.51
CA GLY A 361 -11.71 21.48 18.18
C GLY A 361 -10.85 20.23 18.04
N ALA A 362 -11.33 19.25 17.25
CA ALA A 362 -10.79 17.89 17.11
C ALA A 362 -9.28 17.83 17.37
N ARG A 363 -8.79 16.92 18.23
CA ARG A 363 -7.35 16.75 18.48
C ARG A 363 -7.04 15.27 18.66
N TYR A 364 -5.94 14.78 18.08
CA TYR A 364 -5.38 13.49 18.48
C TYR A 364 -4.51 13.73 19.72
N HIS A 365 -5.16 13.91 20.87
CA HIS A 365 -4.51 14.28 22.12
C HIS A 365 -4.47 13.09 23.08
N VAL A 366 -3.30 12.82 23.65
CA VAL A 366 -3.12 12.06 24.91
C VAL A 366 -2.76 13.10 25.98
N SER A 367 -3.13 13.00 27.27
CA SER A 367 -2.64 13.93 28.34
C SER A 367 -2.45 13.29 29.73
N THR A 368 -1.63 13.92 30.59
CA THR A 368 -1.70 13.90 32.06
C THR A 368 -1.65 15.35 32.55
N ASN A 369 -2.56 15.79 33.40
CA ASN A 369 -2.54 15.48 34.83
C ASN A 369 -3.96 15.22 35.35
N ALA A 370 -4.03 14.49 36.47
CA ALA A 370 -5.17 13.77 37.06
C ALA A 370 -6.54 14.49 37.23
N PRO A 371 -7.66 13.75 37.42
CA PRO A 371 -7.89 12.32 37.16
C PRO A 371 -8.74 12.12 35.89
N GLY A 372 -8.17 11.41 34.90
CA GLY A 372 -8.86 10.99 33.69
C GLY A 372 -8.01 11.22 32.43
N SER A 373 -7.10 10.30 32.13
CA SER A 373 -6.14 10.40 31.01
C SER A 373 -6.66 9.73 29.75
N PHE A 374 -7.55 10.39 29.03
CA PHE A 374 -8.18 9.81 27.83
C PHE A 374 -7.46 10.24 26.55
N GLY A 375 -7.56 9.40 25.52
CA GLY A 375 -7.26 9.77 24.14
C GLY A 375 -8.55 10.19 23.44
N TYR A 376 -8.46 11.14 22.50
CA TYR A 376 -9.57 11.50 21.62
C TYR A 376 -9.48 10.73 20.30
N VAL A 377 -10.50 9.93 19.98
CA VAL A 377 -10.60 9.18 18.72
C VAL A 377 -11.89 9.56 18.02
N GLY A 378 -11.81 10.20 16.85
CA GLY A 378 -13.01 10.61 16.12
C GLY A 378 -13.99 11.40 16.98
N ASP A 379 -13.47 12.35 17.76
CA ASP A 379 -14.23 13.23 18.66
C ASP A 379 -14.86 12.52 19.87
N VAL A 380 -14.40 11.29 20.19
CA VAL A 380 -14.84 10.52 21.36
C VAL A 380 -13.69 10.28 22.35
N ARG A 381 -13.98 10.49 23.63
CA ARG A 381 -13.05 10.32 24.76
C ARG A 381 -13.06 8.87 25.28
N GLN A 382 -12.04 8.06 24.95
CA GLN A 382 -12.00 6.63 25.33
C GLN A 382 -10.58 6.03 25.42
N SER A 383 -10.48 4.81 25.96
CA SER A 383 -9.29 3.95 25.81
C SER A 383 -9.03 3.63 24.33
N ALA A 384 -7.79 3.76 23.87
CA ALA A 384 -7.46 3.51 22.47
C ALA A 384 -6.00 3.08 22.29
N LEU A 385 -5.80 2.08 21.42
CA LEU A 385 -4.51 1.82 20.79
C LEU A 385 -4.43 2.64 19.51
N TRP A 386 -3.26 3.22 19.30
CA TRP A 386 -2.93 4.04 18.16
C TRP A 386 -1.73 3.47 17.46
N HIS A 387 -1.73 3.63 16.14
CA HIS A 387 -0.61 3.32 15.29
C HIS A 387 -0.25 4.55 14.48
N LEU A 388 1.04 4.86 14.45
CA LEU A 388 1.63 5.84 13.55
C LEU A 388 2.32 5.10 12.42
N TRP A 389 1.95 5.45 11.20
CA TRP A 389 2.46 4.81 10.00
C TRP A 389 3.08 5.85 9.07
N LEU A 390 4.09 5.42 8.32
CA LEU A 390 4.72 6.19 7.26
C LEU A 390 4.54 5.48 5.92
N LYS A 391 4.25 6.23 4.87
CA LYS A 391 4.20 5.76 3.49
C LYS A 391 4.88 6.76 2.56
#